data_AF-A0A229GMZ5-F1
#
_entry.id   AF-A0A229GMZ5-F1
#
_cell.length_a   1.000
_cell.length_b   1.000
_cell.length_c   1.000
_cell.angle_alpha   90.00
_cell.angle_beta   90.00
_cell.angle_gamma   90.00
#
_symmetry.space_group_name_H-M   'P 1'
#
loop_
_entity.id
_entity.type
_entity.pdbx_description
1 polymer ?
#
loop_
_entity_poly.entity_id
_entity_poly.type
_entity_poly.pdbx_seq_one_letter_code
_entity_poly.pdbx_strand_id
1 'polypeptide(L)'
;MTCSHAPAPPTGTQRATCAGCSSPGAPTATFPEVRTLARTIDRWWPEIQAFVATGHGNAKSKGINRMIKLAARAAHGFRNPTNQRLRIRCVTIRRARGHLHPA
;
A
#
# COMPACT_ATOMS: atom_id res chain seq x y z
N MET A 1 0.39 -2.57 31.50
CA MET A 1 0.08 -2.28 30.09
C MET A 1 -0.60 -3.52 29.50
N THR A 2 -1.92 -3.59 29.62
CA THR A 2 -2.72 -4.71 29.12
C THR A 2 -2.99 -4.49 27.64
N CYS A 3 -2.42 -5.35 26.78
CA CYS A 3 -2.81 -5.41 25.38
C CYS A 3 -4.22 -5.97 25.30
N SER A 4 -5.23 -5.11 25.21
CA SER A 4 -6.59 -5.53 24.89
C SER A 4 -6.59 -6.22 23.53
N HIS A 5 -7.02 -7.49 23.53
CA HIS A 5 -7.32 -8.23 22.31
C HIS A 5 -8.37 -7.43 21.52
N ALA A 6 -8.04 -7.05 20.29
CA ALA A 6 -9.03 -6.48 19.39
C ALA A 6 -10.10 -7.56 19.13
N PRO A 7 -11.40 -7.21 19.14
CA PRO A 7 -12.44 -8.16 18.77
C PRO A 7 -12.16 -8.69 17.36
N ALA A 8 -12.34 -10.00 17.16
CA ALA A 8 -12.26 -10.62 15.85
C ALA A 8 -13.11 -9.79 14.86
N PRO A 9 -12.62 -9.54 13.63
CA PRO A 9 -13.40 -8.83 12.63
C PRO A 9 -14.73 -9.58 12.46
N PRO A 10 -15.87 -8.87 12.30
CA PRO A 10 -17.14 -9.54 12.10
C PRO A 10 -17.02 -10.49 10.92
N THR A 11 -17.17 -11.79 11.22
CA THR A 11 -17.40 -12.85 10.25
C THR A 11 -18.73 -12.55 9.56
N GLY A 12 -18.70 -11.68 8.56
CA GLY A 12 -19.92 -11.24 7.87
C GLY A 12 -20.00 -9.74 7.65
N THR A 13 -19.13 -9.20 6.82
CA THR A 13 -19.71 -8.46 5.70
C THR A 13 -19.49 -9.36 4.49
N GLN A 14 -20.42 -10.30 4.32
CA GLN A 14 -20.71 -10.76 2.98
C GLN A 14 -20.90 -9.48 2.17
N ARG A 15 -20.04 -9.24 1.16
CA ARG A 15 -20.56 -8.65 -0.07
C ARG A 15 -21.86 -9.38 -0.34
N ALA A 16 -22.89 -8.74 -0.89
CA ALA A 16 -23.96 -9.53 -1.49
C ALA A 16 -23.32 -10.41 -2.58
N THR A 17 -22.76 -11.55 -2.20
CA THR A 17 -22.69 -12.74 -3.01
C THR A 17 -24.15 -13.06 -3.10
N CYS A 18 -24.78 -12.55 -4.15
CA CYS A 18 -25.94 -13.21 -4.67
C CYS A 18 -25.48 -14.63 -5.02
N ALA A 19 -25.51 -15.52 -4.03
CA ALA A 19 -25.41 -16.95 -4.20
C ALA A 19 -26.69 -17.33 -4.96
N GLY A 20 -26.69 -17.06 -6.26
CA GLY A 20 -27.90 -17.04 -7.09
C GLY A 20 -27.87 -16.07 -8.27
N CYS A 21 -26.99 -15.06 -8.35
CA CYS A 21 -26.87 -14.24 -9.57
C CYS A 21 -25.89 -14.87 -10.55
N SER A 22 -26.30 -15.98 -11.14
CA SER A 22 -26.02 -16.21 -12.56
C SER A 22 -26.91 -15.25 -13.36
N SER A 23 -26.69 -13.93 -13.24
CA SER A 23 -27.40 -12.96 -14.07
C SER A 23 -26.77 -13.00 -15.46
N PRO A 24 -27.51 -13.45 -16.49
CA PRO A 24 -27.00 -13.38 -17.85
C PRO A 24 -27.00 -11.91 -18.24
N GLY A 25 -25.84 -11.26 -18.25
CA GLY A 25 -25.72 -9.88 -18.71
C GLY A 25 -25.05 -8.89 -17.76
N ALA A 26 -24.30 -9.32 -16.74
CA ALA A 26 -23.21 -8.44 -16.27
C ALA A 26 -22.33 -8.17 -17.51
N PRO A 27 -22.12 -6.91 -17.95
CA PRO A 27 -21.28 -6.66 -19.10
C PRO A 27 -19.90 -7.24 -18.77
N THR A 28 -19.58 -8.37 -19.39
CA THR A 28 -18.24 -8.89 -19.38
C THR A 28 -17.43 -7.76 -19.95
N ALA A 29 -16.60 -7.13 -19.10
CA ALA A 29 -15.92 -5.92 -19.49
C ALA A 29 -15.27 -6.18 -20.85
N THR A 30 -15.75 -5.46 -21.86
CA THR A 30 -15.49 -5.78 -23.28
C THR A 30 -13.99 -5.70 -23.55
N PHE A 31 -13.32 -4.86 -22.75
CA PHE A 31 -11.88 -4.68 -22.72
C PHE A 31 -11.20 -5.68 -21.77
N PRO A 32 -10.22 -6.45 -22.24
CA PRO A 32 -9.48 -7.41 -21.42
C PRO A 32 -8.74 -6.75 -20.24
N GLU A 33 -8.35 -5.49 -20.36
CA GLU A 33 -7.70 -4.69 -19.32
C GLU A 33 -8.64 -4.48 -18.12
N VAL A 34 -9.90 -4.12 -18.39
CA VAL A 34 -10.92 -3.89 -17.36
C VAL A 34 -11.27 -5.19 -16.65
N ARG A 35 -11.37 -6.30 -17.40
CA ARG A 35 -11.56 -7.63 -16.81
C ARG A 35 -10.39 -8.04 -15.92
N THR A 36 -9.17 -7.69 -16.30
CA THR A 36 -7.98 -7.96 -15.48
C THR A 36 -7.97 -7.12 -14.22
N LEU A 37 -8.31 -5.83 -14.33
CA LEU A 37 -8.48 -4.96 -13.17
C LEU A 37 -9.56 -5.48 -12.22
N ALA A 38 -10.73 -5.87 -12.71
CA ALA A 38 -11.80 -6.42 -11.90
C ALA A 38 -11.35 -7.67 -11.12
N ARG A 39 -10.67 -8.61 -11.79
CA ARG A 39 -10.08 -9.80 -11.13
C ARG A 39 -9.06 -9.43 -10.06
N THR A 40 -8.26 -8.40 -10.29
CA THR A 40 -7.33 -7.90 -9.27
C THR A 40 -8.10 -7.30 -8.10
N ILE A 41 -9.12 -6.47 -8.32
CA ILE A 41 -9.91 -5.87 -7.24
C ILE A 41 -10.59 -6.95 -6.41
N ASP A 42 -11.23 -7.94 -7.03
CA ASP A 42 -11.91 -9.02 -6.32
C ASP A 42 -10.92 -9.85 -5.48
N ARG A 43 -9.70 -10.10 -5.99
CA ARG A 43 -8.64 -10.78 -5.23
C ARG A 43 -8.24 -10.02 -3.95
N TRP A 44 -8.24 -8.70 -3.99
CA TRP A 44 -7.81 -7.83 -2.88
C TRP A 44 -8.98 -7.26 -2.05
N TRP A 45 -10.20 -7.74 -2.29
CA TRP A 45 -11.39 -7.22 -1.61
C TRP A 45 -11.32 -7.33 -0.08
N PRO A 46 -10.84 -8.45 0.52
CA PRO A 46 -10.74 -8.54 1.98
C PRO A 46 -9.88 -7.44 2.60
N GLU A 47 -8.76 -7.08 1.97
CA GLU A 47 -7.87 -6.01 2.43
C GLU A 47 -8.50 -4.61 2.25
N ILE A 48 -9.21 -4.38 1.15
CA ILE A 48 -9.95 -3.13 0.90
C ILE A 48 -11.04 -2.96 1.96
N GLN A 49 -11.78 -4.02 2.26
CA GLN A 49 -12.80 -4.03 3.29
C GLN A 49 -12.20 -3.75 4.67
N ALA A 50 -11.07 -4.36 5.00
CA ALA A 50 -10.35 -4.09 6.24
C ALA A 50 -9.89 -2.62 6.32
N PHE A 51 -9.42 -2.03 5.21
CA PHE A 51 -9.08 -0.61 5.14
C PHE A 51 -10.28 0.29 5.44
N VAL A 52 -11.45 0.02 4.83
CA VAL A 52 -12.66 0.81 5.05
C VAL A 52 -13.16 0.67 6.49
N ALA A 53 -13.20 -0.56 7.02
CA ALA A 53 -13.71 -0.83 8.36
C ALA A 53 -12.81 -0.27 9.48
N THR A 54 -11.49 -0.31 9.30
CA THR A 54 -10.52 0.12 10.34
C THR A 54 -10.00 1.53 10.15
N GLY A 55 -10.14 2.12 8.95
CA GLY A 55 -9.49 3.38 8.58
C GLY A 55 -7.96 3.29 8.45
N HIS A 56 -7.35 2.12 8.65
CA HIS A 56 -5.90 1.94 8.59
C HIS A 56 -5.38 1.90 7.16
N GLY A 57 -4.97 3.07 6.65
CA GLY A 57 -4.43 3.21 5.30
C GLY A 57 -2.92 3.02 5.17
N ASN A 58 -2.47 2.86 3.92
CA ASN A 58 -1.05 2.84 3.57
C ASN A 58 -0.39 4.24 3.50
N ALA A 59 -1.00 5.26 4.09
CA ALA A 59 -0.51 6.65 4.04
C ALA A 59 0.93 6.76 4.58
N LYS A 60 1.22 6.10 5.70
CA LYS A 60 2.56 6.09 6.31
C LYS A 60 3.61 5.47 5.39
N SER A 61 3.33 4.31 4.80
CA SER A 61 4.27 3.65 3.89
C SER A 61 4.43 4.42 2.58
N LYS A 62 3.35 4.99 2.03
CA LYS A 62 3.39 5.90 0.87
C LYS A 62 4.25 7.13 1.14
N GLY A 63 4.12 7.76 2.31
CA GLY A 63 4.94 8.91 2.71
C GLY A 63 6.42 8.57 2.73
N ILE A 64 6.79 7.43 3.34
CA ILE A 64 8.17 6.96 3.36
C ILE A 64 8.67 6.66 1.94
N ASN A 65 7.89 5.98 1.10
CA ASN A 65 8.26 5.70 -0.28
C ASN A 65 8.48 6.98 -1.10
N ARG A 66 7.67 8.02 -0.86
CA ARG A 66 7.87 9.34 -1.49
C ARG A 66 9.21 9.95 -1.07
N MET A 67 9.54 9.94 0.22
CA MET A 67 10.83 10.43 0.72
C MET A 67 12.02 9.66 0.12
N ILE A 68 11.92 8.33 0.04
CA ILE A 68 12.94 7.49 -0.59
C ILE A 68 13.14 7.87 -2.05
N LYS A 69 12.05 7.96 -2.82
CA LYS A 69 12.11 8.30 -4.25
C LYS A 69 12.73 9.67 -4.49
N LEU A 70 12.39 10.67 -3.65
CA LEU A 70 12.98 12.00 -3.73
C LEU A 70 14.48 11.97 -3.43
N ALA A 71 14.89 11.33 -2.32
CA ALA A 71 16.30 11.22 -1.95
C ALA A 71 17.13 10.42 -2.98
N ALA A 72 16.56 9.34 -3.51
CA ALA A 72 17.19 8.53 -4.56
C ALA A 72 17.38 9.33 -5.85
N ARG A 73 16.39 10.15 -6.24
CA ARG A 73 16.50 11.03 -7.41
C ARG A 73 17.59 12.08 -7.23
N ALA A 74 17.72 12.66 -6.03
CA ALA A 74 18.78 13.63 -5.73
C ALA A 74 20.17 12.99 -5.63
N ALA A 75 20.26 11.72 -5.24
CA ALA A 75 21.52 10.98 -5.17
C ALA A 75 21.93 10.32 -6.49
N HIS A 76 21.07 10.38 -7.50
CA HIS A 76 21.35 9.82 -8.82
C HIS A 76 22.57 10.52 -9.43
N GLY A 77 23.56 9.74 -9.90
CA GLY A 77 24.82 10.27 -10.48
C GLY A 77 26.04 10.17 -9.57
N PHE A 78 25.91 9.75 -8.31
CA PHE A 78 27.08 9.40 -7.50
C PHE A 78 27.80 8.18 -8.09
N ARG A 79 29.11 8.29 -8.31
CA ARG A 79 29.95 7.16 -8.78
C ARG A 79 30.01 6.00 -7.78
N ASN A 80 29.82 6.28 -6.49
CA ASN A 80 29.82 5.27 -5.43
C ASN A 80 28.38 4.91 -5.04
N PRO A 81 27.91 3.66 -5.28
CA PRO A 81 26.55 3.23 -4.92
C PRO A 81 26.33 3.22 -3.39
N THR A 82 27.38 3.09 -2.59
CA THR A 82 27.30 3.22 -1.12
C THR A 82 26.83 4.61 -0.72
N ASN A 83 27.32 5.66 -1.38
CA ASN A 83 26.92 7.04 -1.10
C ASN A 83 25.43 7.29 -1.46
N GLN A 84 24.92 6.61 -2.50
CA GLN A 84 23.50 6.67 -2.84
C GLN A 84 22.63 6.02 -1.76
N ARG A 85 23.03 4.83 -1.28
CA ARG A 85 22.33 4.10 -0.20
C ARG A 85 22.34 4.89 1.12
N LEU A 86 23.45 5.56 1.44
CA LEU A 86 23.56 6.40 2.64
C LEU A 86 22.55 7.55 2.63
N ARG A 87 22.36 8.26 1.51
CA ARG A 87 21.37 9.34 1.37
C ARG A 87 19.94 8.84 1.67
N ILE A 88 19.58 7.67 1.16
CA ILE A 88 18.27 7.06 1.42
C ILE A 88 18.15 6.65 2.90
N ARG A 89 19.21 6.08 3.48
CA ARG A 89 19.27 5.68 4.89
C ARG A 89 19.05 6.88 5.84
N CYS A 90 19.66 8.03 5.55
CA CYS A 90 19.53 9.24 6.34
C CYS A 90 18.09 9.80 6.39
N VAL A 91 17.31 9.68 5.32
CA VAL A 91 15.92 10.18 5.33
C VAL A 91 14.92 9.18 5.93
N THR A 92 15.22 7.89 5.86
CA THR A 92 14.31 6.80 6.28
C THR A 92 14.47 6.40 7.74
N ILE A 93 15.69 6.33 8.25
CA ILE A 93 15.97 5.85 9.61
C ILE A 93 16.03 7.02 10.57
N ARG A 94 15.17 7.04 11.60
CA ARG A 94 15.17 8.08 12.64
C ARG A 94 16.55 8.38 13.21
N ARG A 95 17.34 7.34 13.52
CA ARG A 95 18.73 7.47 14.01
C ARG A 95 19.68 8.15 13.02
N ALA A 96 19.41 8.07 11.72
CA ALA A 96 20.27 8.64 10.69
C ALA A 96 19.81 10.04 10.22
N ARG A 97 18.64 10.50 10.68
CA ARG A 97 18.14 11.86 10.44
C ARG A 97 18.97 12.83 11.28
N GLY A 98 19.69 13.75 10.64
CA GLY A 98 20.57 14.73 11.31
C GLY A 98 22.06 14.49 11.14
N HIS A 99 22.48 13.32 10.62
CA HIS A 99 23.90 13.07 10.27
C HIS A 99 24.32 13.66 8.91
N LEU A 100 23.37 14.25 8.18
CA LEU A 100 23.67 15.04 6.99
C LEU A 100 23.47 16.50 7.38
N HIS A 101 24.59 17.22 7.53
CA HIS A 101 24.58 18.67 7.57
C HIS A 101 24.42 19.15 6.12
N PRO A 102 23.31 19.83 5.75
CA PRO A 102 23.29 20.57 4.50
C PRO A 102 24.26 21.74 4.69
N ALA A 103 25.34 21.74 3.90
CA ALA A 103 26.19 22.91 3.71
C ALA A 103 25.42 23.97 2.89
#